data_AF-A0A382X0M8-F1
#
_entry.id   AF-A0A382X0M8-F1
#
_cell.length_a   1.000
_cell.length_b   1.000
_cell.length_c   1.000
_cell.angle_alpha   90.00
_cell.angle_beta   90.00
_cell.angle_gamma   90.00
#
_symmetry.space_group_name_H-M   'P 1'
#
loop_
_entity.id
_entity.type
_entity.pdbx_description
1 polymer ?
#
loop_
_entity_poly.entity_id
_entity_poly.type
_entity_poly.pdbx_seq_one_letter_code
_entity_poly.pdbx_strand_id
1 'polypeptide(L)'
;MTDNTITLSVARYRPEQDSEPHFQDYEIPYREDWVVLDALNYIKDYVDDSVTYRWSCRMGVCGSCGTMVNGEPKLTCATFLREYYPNPVRVEPLNNFGVVRDLVVDLDDFMAKLTAVKPYIVRDDEKP
;
A
#
# COMPACT_ATOMS: atom_id res chain seq x y z
N MET A 1 -15.75 -4.85 27.31
CA MET A 1 -15.83 -3.75 26.33
C MET A 1 -16.09 -4.44 25.00
N THR A 2 -17.19 -4.13 24.32
CA THR A 2 -17.39 -4.61 22.95
C THR A 2 -16.34 -3.93 22.11
N ASP A 3 -15.34 -4.70 21.65
CA ASP A 3 -14.32 -4.18 20.75
C ASP A 3 -15.01 -3.86 19.42
N ASN A 4 -15.11 -2.58 19.09
CA ASN A 4 -15.61 -2.17 17.78
C ASN A 4 -14.70 -2.76 16.71
N THR A 5 -15.28 -3.23 15.61
CA THR A 5 -14.54 -3.78 14.47
C THR A 5 -14.73 -2.90 13.24
N ILE A 6 -13.80 -3.04 12.29
CA ILE A 6 -13.91 -2.45 10.95
C ILE A 6 -13.46 -3.49 9.94
N THR A 7 -14.09 -3.48 8.76
CA THR A 7 -13.73 -4.38 7.66
C THR A 7 -12.69 -3.73 6.76
N LEU A 8 -11.58 -4.44 6.51
CA LEU A 8 -10.65 -4.13 5.43
C LEU A 8 -10.84 -5.14 4.30
N SER A 9 -11.24 -4.65 3.13
CA SER A 9 -11.32 -5.45 1.90
C SER A 9 -10.02 -5.27 1.11
N VAL A 10 -9.16 -6.28 1.12
CA VAL A 10 -7.81 -6.20 0.54
C VAL A 10 -7.77 -6.99 -0.77
N ALA A 11 -7.27 -6.37 -1.83
CA ALA A 11 -6.97 -7.06 -3.08
C ALA A 11 -5.80 -8.03 -2.88
N ARG A 12 -6.07 -9.31 -3.12
CA ARG A 12 -5.13 -10.42 -3.02
C ARG A 12 -4.77 -10.93 -4.40
N TYR A 13 -3.49 -11.26 -4.58
CA TYR A 13 -3.00 -11.88 -5.79
C TYR A 13 -1.67 -12.58 -5.55
N ARG A 14 -1.64 -13.89 -5.73
CA ARG A 14 -0.45 -14.73 -5.64
C ARG A 14 -0.20 -15.37 -7.01
N PRO A 15 0.77 -14.91 -7.80
CA PRO A 15 0.98 -15.38 -9.18
C PRO A 15 1.25 -16.89 -9.28
N GLU A 16 1.70 -17.52 -8.19
CA GLU A 16 1.92 -18.96 -8.12
C GLU A 16 0.65 -19.80 -7.87
N GLN A 17 -0.48 -19.17 -7.50
CA GLN A 17 -1.71 -19.84 -7.07
C GLN A 17 -2.97 -19.31 -7.76
N ASP A 18 -3.04 -18.00 -8.00
CA ASP A 18 -4.25 -17.30 -8.42
C ASP A 18 -4.18 -16.97 -9.91
N SER A 19 -5.26 -17.24 -10.65
CA SER A 19 -5.37 -16.86 -12.07
C SER A 19 -5.72 -15.39 -12.26
N GLU A 20 -6.38 -14.78 -11.27
CA GLU A 20 -6.82 -13.39 -11.29
C GLU A 20 -6.82 -12.80 -9.87
N PRO A 21 -6.66 -11.47 -9.72
CA PRO A 21 -6.81 -10.81 -8.43
C PRO A 21 -8.23 -10.97 -7.88
N HIS A 22 -8.35 -11.15 -6.58
CA HIS A 22 -9.62 -11.25 -5.88
C HIS A 22 -9.62 -10.40 -4.61
N PHE A 23 -10.79 -10.08 -4.08
CA PHE A 23 -10.89 -9.39 -2.79
C PHE A 23 -11.05 -10.41 -1.66
N GLN A 24 -10.37 -10.13 -0.56
CA GLN A 24 -10.54 -10.83 0.70
C GLN A 24 -10.85 -9.82 1.80
N ASP A 25 -11.93 -10.08 2.53
CA ASP A 25 -12.37 -9.22 3.62
C ASP A 25 -11.79 -9.71 4.96
N TYR A 26 -11.28 -8.77 5.74
CA TYR A 26 -10.73 -8.99 7.07
C TYR A 26 -11.49 -8.12 8.06
N GLU A 27 -12.14 -8.75 9.03
CA GLU A 27 -12.69 -8.05 10.18
C GLU A 27 -11.61 -7.91 11.25
N ILE A 28 -11.25 -6.67 11.58
CA ILE A 28 -10.18 -6.36 12.52
C ILE A 28 -10.68 -5.39 13.61
N PRO A 29 -10.00 -5.33 14.77
CA PRO A 29 -10.30 -4.32 15.77
C PRO A 29 -10.18 -2.90 15.19
N TYR A 30 -11.20 -2.08 15.42
CA TYR A 30 -11.14 -0.67 15.11
C TYR A 30 -10.46 0.09 16.24
N ARG A 31 -9.46 0.91 15.88
CA ARG A 31 -8.87 1.91 16.77
C ARG A 31 -8.81 3.24 16.05
N GLU A 32 -9.21 4.32 16.72
CA GLU A 32 -9.33 5.66 16.12
C GLU A 32 -7.98 6.27 15.72
N ASP A 33 -6.92 5.88 16.42
CA ASP A 33 -5.54 6.31 16.19
C ASP A 33 -4.84 5.51 15.08
N TRP A 34 -5.42 4.39 14.61
CA TRP A 34 -4.83 3.58 13.56
C TRP A 34 -4.95 4.22 12.19
N VAL A 35 -3.86 4.08 11.44
CA VAL A 35 -3.84 4.29 9.99
C VAL A 35 -4.05 2.97 9.25
N VAL A 36 -4.36 3.03 7.96
CA VAL A 36 -4.54 1.84 7.11
C VAL A 36 -3.30 0.93 7.16
N LEU A 37 -2.09 1.48 7.32
CA LEU A 37 -0.88 0.68 7.51
C LEU A 37 -0.92 -0.17 8.80
N ASP A 38 -1.44 0.36 9.90
CA ASP A 38 -1.53 -0.40 11.17
C ASP A 38 -2.53 -1.55 11.03
N ALA A 39 -3.64 -1.30 10.33
CA ALA A 39 -4.61 -2.34 9.97
C ALA A 39 -3.99 -3.46 9.13
N LEU A 40 -3.22 -3.12 8.09
CA LEU A 40 -2.49 -4.10 7.27
C LEU A 40 -1.47 -4.89 8.09
N ASN A 41 -0.73 -4.21 8.98
CA ASN A 41 0.20 -4.87 9.90
C ASN A 41 -0.53 -5.82 10.85
N TYR A 42 -1.68 -5.41 11.40
CA TYR A 42 -2.47 -6.29 12.26
C TYR A 42 -2.95 -7.55 11.53
N ILE A 43 -3.43 -7.39 10.29
CA ILE A 43 -3.81 -8.54 9.45
C ILE A 43 -2.60 -9.47 9.28
N LYS A 44 -1.45 -8.93 8.88
CA LYS A 44 -0.25 -9.72 8.64
C LYS A 44 0.27 -10.43 9.90
N ASP A 45 0.25 -9.74 11.04
CA ASP A 45 0.86 -10.25 12.28
C ASP A 45 -0.05 -11.25 13.00
N TYR A 46 -1.37 -11.12 12.87
CA TYR A 46 -2.32 -11.85 13.71
C TYR A 46 -3.42 -12.62 12.98
N VAL A 47 -3.65 -12.37 11.68
CA VAL A 47 -4.78 -12.95 10.94
C VAL A 47 -4.33 -13.78 9.75
N ASP A 48 -3.51 -13.22 8.86
CA ASP A 48 -3.04 -13.83 7.63
C ASP A 48 -1.64 -13.29 7.27
N ASP A 49 -0.61 -14.06 7.62
CA ASP A 49 0.79 -13.72 7.40
C ASP A 49 1.21 -13.70 5.93
N SER A 50 0.35 -14.19 5.02
CA SER A 50 0.63 -14.26 3.59
C SER A 50 0.38 -12.93 2.85
N VAL A 51 -0.31 -11.98 3.49
CA VAL A 51 -0.59 -10.65 2.95
C VAL A 51 0.71 -9.87 2.76
N THR A 52 0.91 -9.34 1.55
CA THR A 52 2.16 -8.70 1.13
C THR A 52 1.93 -7.26 0.66
N TYR A 53 2.71 -6.33 1.19
CA TYR A 53 2.66 -4.91 0.87
C TYR A 53 3.99 -4.24 1.21
N ARG A 54 4.27 -3.07 0.62
CA ARG A 54 5.49 -2.30 0.91
C ARG A 54 5.21 -1.22 1.96
N TRP A 55 6.11 -1.09 2.93
CA TRP A 55 6.12 0.00 3.90
C TRP A 55 7.50 0.14 4.53
N SER A 56 7.78 1.29 5.16
CA SER A 56 9.02 1.50 5.92
C SER A 56 8.90 2.64 6.94
N CYS A 57 8.94 3.91 6.50
CA CYS A 57 9.19 5.05 7.40
C CYS A 57 8.09 5.37 8.43
N ARG A 58 6.84 4.93 8.21
CA ARG A 58 5.64 5.25 9.01
C ARG A 58 5.30 6.75 9.19
N MET A 59 5.95 7.65 8.46
CA MET A 59 5.79 9.11 8.61
C MET A 59 5.56 9.84 7.29
N GLY A 60 5.17 9.12 6.24
CA GLY A 60 4.80 9.71 4.94
C GLY A 60 5.97 10.23 4.08
N VAL A 61 7.22 9.95 4.44
CA VAL A 61 8.39 10.53 3.73
C VAL A 61 8.99 9.62 2.66
N CYS A 62 8.99 8.30 2.85
CA CYS A 62 9.67 7.38 1.93
C CYS A 62 8.87 7.03 0.65
N GLY A 63 7.56 7.29 0.62
CA GLY A 63 6.69 6.93 -0.50
C GLY A 63 6.40 5.43 -0.69
N SER A 64 7.02 4.51 0.07
CA SER A 64 6.93 3.06 -0.19
C SER A 64 5.55 2.44 0.02
N CYS A 65 4.67 3.08 0.81
CA CYS A 65 3.34 2.56 1.17
C CYS A 65 2.21 3.17 0.33
N GLY A 66 2.52 3.57 -0.91
CA GLY A 66 1.54 4.03 -1.88
C GLY A 66 0.66 2.89 -2.37
N THR A 67 -0.64 2.99 -2.13
CA THR A 67 -1.66 2.05 -2.61
C THR A 67 -2.92 2.83 -3.00
N MET A 68 -3.92 2.16 -3.57
CA MET A 68 -5.25 2.74 -3.69
C MET A 68 -6.04 2.44 -2.42
N VAL A 69 -6.71 3.45 -1.85
CA VAL A 69 -7.62 3.32 -0.71
C VAL A 69 -8.96 3.92 -1.10
N ASN A 70 -10.02 3.11 -1.13
CA ASN A 70 -11.35 3.47 -1.62
C ASN A 70 -11.33 4.17 -3.00
N GLY A 71 -10.46 3.71 -3.91
CA GLY A 71 -10.34 4.24 -5.27
C GLY A 71 -9.44 5.47 -5.42
N GLU A 72 -8.85 5.99 -4.35
CA GLU A 72 -7.92 7.12 -4.39
C GLU A 72 -6.48 6.69 -4.08
N PRO A 73 -5.45 7.20 -4.79
CA PRO A 73 -4.06 6.91 -4.45
C PRO A 73 -3.67 7.60 -3.15
N LYS A 74 -3.29 6.82 -2.13
CA LYS A 74 -2.93 7.33 -0.79
C LYS A 74 -1.69 6.62 -0.24
N LEU A 75 -1.05 7.27 0.73
CA LEU A 75 -0.04 6.62 1.58
C LEU A 75 -0.76 5.98 2.76
N THR A 76 -0.69 4.65 2.89
CA THR A 76 -1.42 3.93 3.95
C THR A 76 -0.96 4.33 5.35
N CYS A 77 0.29 4.80 5.51
CA CYS A 77 0.81 5.28 6.79
C CYS A 77 0.31 6.68 7.20
N ALA A 78 -0.38 7.39 6.31
CA ALA A 78 -0.89 8.74 6.55
C ALA A 78 -2.42 8.83 6.35
N THR A 79 -3.09 7.68 6.24
CA THR A 79 -4.53 7.57 5.96
C THR A 79 -5.20 6.93 7.16
N PHE A 80 -6.02 7.67 7.91
CA PHE A 80 -6.58 7.18 9.18
C PHE A 80 -7.87 6.36 8.98
N LEU A 81 -8.04 5.30 9.79
CA LEU A 81 -9.27 4.48 9.74
C LEU A 81 -10.52 5.26 10.15
N ARG A 82 -10.39 6.22 11.08
CA ARG A 82 -11.50 7.08 11.52
C ARG A 82 -12.17 7.87 10.39
N GLU A 83 -11.48 8.07 9.27
CA GLU A 83 -12.03 8.76 8.09
C GLU A 83 -13.04 7.88 7.32
N TYR A 84 -13.02 6.57 7.53
CA TYR A 84 -13.86 5.61 6.83
C TYR A 84 -14.85 4.90 7.74
N TYR A 85 -14.54 4.78 9.04
CA TYR A 85 -15.41 4.12 10.02
C TYR A 85 -16.83 4.72 10.03
N PRO A 86 -17.90 3.90 10.10
CA PRO A 86 -17.90 2.43 10.24
C PRO A 86 -17.90 1.67 8.89
N ASN A 87 -17.71 2.36 7.76
CA ASN A 87 -17.76 1.73 6.45
C ASN A 87 -16.49 0.90 6.18
N PRO A 88 -16.57 -0.14 5.34
CA PRO A 88 -15.40 -0.91 4.92
C PRO A 88 -14.35 -0.04 4.21
N VAL A 89 -13.08 -0.38 4.43
CA VAL A 89 -11.94 0.21 3.72
C VAL A 89 -11.46 -0.77 2.67
N ARG A 90 -11.53 -0.39 1.40
CA ARG A 90 -11.00 -1.15 0.26
C ARG A 90 -9.57 -0.72 -0.04
N VAL A 91 -8.66 -1.69 -0.08
CA VAL A 91 -7.23 -1.46 -0.36
C VAL A 91 -6.82 -2.27 -1.58
N GLU A 92 -6.31 -1.58 -2.60
CA GLU A 92 -5.93 -2.16 -3.89
C GLU A 92 -4.49 -1.74 -4.25
N PRO A 93 -3.77 -2.52 -5.08
CA PRO A 93 -2.47 -2.11 -5.60
C PRO A 93 -2.58 -0.79 -6.37
N LEU A 94 -1.47 -0.04 -6.44
CA LEU A 94 -1.44 1.25 -7.12
C LEU A 94 -1.80 1.11 -8.62
N ASN A 95 -2.74 1.94 -9.09
CA ASN A 95 -3.20 1.89 -10.48
C ASN A 95 -2.08 2.19 -11.49
N ASN A 96 -2.20 1.60 -12.68
CA ASN A 96 -1.27 1.75 -13.82
C ASN A 96 0.10 1.08 -13.66
N PHE A 97 0.28 0.25 -12.63
CA PHE A 97 1.47 -0.58 -12.45
C PHE A 97 1.11 -2.07 -12.55
N GLY A 98 2.06 -2.89 -13.01
CA GLY A 98 1.91 -4.34 -13.00
C GLY A 98 1.89 -4.87 -11.56
N VAL A 99 0.93 -5.72 -11.20
CA VAL A 99 0.87 -6.31 -9.86
C VAL A 99 1.84 -7.49 -9.79
N VAL A 100 2.78 -7.43 -8.86
CA VAL A 100 3.74 -8.52 -8.59
C VAL A 100 3.14 -9.53 -7.63
N ARG A 101 2.57 -9.05 -6.51
CA ARG A 101 1.92 -9.87 -5.49
C ARG A 101 1.09 -8.98 -4.55
N ASP A 102 -0.17 -9.33 -4.28
CA ASP A 102 -1.07 -8.57 -3.40
C ASP A 102 -1.04 -7.06 -3.71
N LEU A 103 -0.56 -6.23 -2.78
CA LEU A 103 -0.47 -4.77 -2.92
C LEU A 103 0.89 -4.30 -3.47
N VAL A 104 1.78 -5.23 -3.80
CA VAL A 104 3.12 -4.94 -4.35
C VAL A 104 3.04 -4.83 -5.86
N VAL A 105 3.43 -3.67 -6.37
CA VAL A 105 3.50 -3.38 -7.81
C VAL A 105 4.93 -3.35 -8.33
N ASP A 106 5.11 -3.52 -9.63
CA ASP A 106 6.37 -3.33 -10.32
C ASP A 106 6.64 -1.81 -10.48
N LEU A 107 7.83 -1.36 -10.08
CA LEU A 107 8.25 0.04 -10.14
C LEU A 107 9.35 0.28 -11.18
N ASP A 108 9.78 -0.75 -11.91
CA ASP A 108 10.95 -0.66 -12.79
C ASP A 108 10.76 0.36 -13.92
N ASP A 109 9.58 0.39 -14.55
CA ASP A 109 9.25 1.38 -15.59
C ASP A 109 9.27 2.83 -15.05
N PHE A 110 8.76 3.04 -13.82
CA PHE A 110 8.82 4.34 -13.17
C PHE A 110 10.26 4.78 -12.90
N MET A 111 11.09 3.86 -12.39
CA MET A 111 12.50 4.14 -12.11
C MET A 111 13.28 4.41 -13.39
N ALA A 112 13.03 3.66 -14.46
CA ALA A 112 13.66 3.88 -15.76
C ALA A 112 13.33 5.28 -16.32
N LYS A 113 12.07 5.72 -16.23
CA LYS A 113 11.65 7.07 -16.63
C LYS A 113 12.30 8.15 -15.78
N LEU A 114 12.43 7.95 -14.47
CA LEU A 114 13.13 8.88 -13.58
C LEU A 114 14.62 9.00 -13.94
N THR A 115 15.29 7.89 -14.25
CA THR A 115 16.70 7.92 -14.66
C THR A 115 16.89 8.59 -16.03
N ALA A 116 15.95 8.39 -16.97
CA ALA A 116 16.02 8.95 -18.32
C ALA A 116 16.08 10.49 -18.36
N VAL A 117 15.47 11.16 -17.37
CA VAL A 117 15.49 12.63 -17.28
C VAL A 117 16.76 13.21 -16.66
N LYS A 118 17.74 12.36 -16.28
CA LYS A 118 19.01 12.76 -15.64
C LYS A 118 18.78 13.74 -14.48
N PRO A 119 18.15 13.30 -13.37
CA PRO A 119 17.71 14.19 -12.27
C PRO A 119 18.89 14.58 -11.36
N TYR A 120 19.94 15.14 -11.94
CA TYR A 120 21.17 15.56 -11.30
C TYR A 120 21.79 16.73 -12.06
N ILE A 121 22.73 17.43 -11.42
CA ILE A 121 23.40 18.60 -12.02
C ILE A 121 24.29 18.14 -13.17
N VAL A 122 24.04 18.66 -14.37
CA VAL A 122 24.93 18.54 -15.53
C VAL A 122 25.74 19.83 -15.63
N ARG A 123 27.06 19.74 -15.52
CA ARG A 123 27.97 20.89 -15.68
C ARG A 123 28.46 20.94 -17.12
N ASP A 124 28.49 22.13 -17.71
CA ASP A 124 29.00 22.33 -19.08
C ASP A 124 30.53 22.15 -19.14
N ASP A 125 31.24 22.51 -18.07
CA ASP A 125 32.70 22.48 -17.99
C ASP A 125 33.18 21.38 -17.02
N GLU A 126 33.77 20.31 -17.56
CA GLU A 126 34.64 19.42 -16.79
C GLU A 126 36.00 20.12 -16.66
N LYS A 127 36.20 20.89 -15.58
CA LYS A 127 37.54 21.39 -15.28
C LYS A 127 38.44 20.17 -14.97
N PRO A 128 39.64 20.11 -15.58
CA PRO A 128 40.55 18.96 -15.49
C PRO A 128 41.00 18.66 -14.07
#